data_AF-A0A485M912-F1
#
_entry.id   AF-A0A485M912-F1
#
_cell.length_a   1.000
_cell.length_b   1.000
_cell.length_c   1.000
_cell.angle_alpha   90.00
_cell.angle_beta   90.00
_cell.angle_gamma   90.00
#
_symmetry.space_group_name_H-M   'P 1'
#
loop_
_entity.id
_entity.type
_entity.pdbx_description
1 polymer ?
#
loop_
_entity_poly.entity_id
_entity_poly.type
_entity_poly.pdbx_seq_one_letter_code
_entity_poly.pdbx_strand_id
1 'polypeptide(L)'
;MGTPKLEKPNEGYLEFFVDCSANATPEFEGRGGDDLGTEIANTLYRIFNNKSSVDLKSLCISPREHCWILYVDVLLLECGGNLFDTISIAVKAALFNTRIPRVRVLEDEEGSKDIELSDDPYDCIRLSVENVPCIVTLCKIGYRHVVDATLQEEACSLASLLVSVTSKGVVTCMRKVGKGSLDPESIFEMMETGKRVGKVLHASLQSILHKEESLGPKRQKVGFLG
;
A
#
# COMPACT_ATOMS: atom_id res chain seq x y z
N MET A 1 16.64 -7.79 7.40
CA MET A 1 17.56 -6.67 7.68
C MET A 1 18.47 -6.48 6.48
N GLY A 2 18.87 -5.24 6.19
CA GLY A 2 19.82 -4.94 5.12
C GLY A 2 20.49 -3.59 5.32
N THR A 3 21.23 -3.14 4.31
CA THR A 3 21.92 -1.84 4.33
C THR A 3 20.99 -0.73 3.84
N PRO A 4 20.97 0.44 4.51
CA PRO A 4 20.16 1.57 4.06
C PRO A 4 20.70 2.15 2.75
N LYS A 5 19.84 2.87 2.02
CA LYS A 5 20.24 3.58 0.79
C LYS A 5 21.25 4.66 1.13
N LEU A 6 22.31 4.80 0.31
CA LEU A 6 23.39 5.78 0.52
C LEU A 6 22.87 7.22 0.66
N GLU A 7 21.83 7.57 -0.10
CA GLU A 7 21.19 8.89 -0.09
C GLU A 7 20.45 9.18 1.22
N LYS A 8 19.98 8.13 1.90
CA LYS A 8 19.09 8.19 3.08
C LYS A 8 19.54 7.17 4.13
N PRO A 9 20.69 7.40 4.77
CA PRO A 9 21.30 6.42 5.66
C PRO A 9 20.60 6.24 7.01
N ASN A 10 19.69 7.15 7.36
CA ASN A 10 19.03 7.22 8.66
C ASN A 10 17.59 6.69 8.64
N GLU A 11 17.16 6.11 7.53
CA GLU A 11 15.81 5.57 7.38
C GLU A 11 15.84 4.23 6.64
N GLY A 12 14.90 3.35 7.00
CA GLY A 12 14.62 2.15 6.22
C GLY A 12 13.88 2.49 4.92
N TYR A 13 13.53 1.47 4.15
CA TYR A 13 12.74 1.66 2.94
C TYR A 13 11.79 0.50 2.69
N LEU A 14 10.78 0.76 1.86
CA LEU A 14 9.82 -0.22 1.39
C LEU A 14 10.16 -0.59 -0.05
N GLU A 15 10.10 -1.87 -0.36
CA GLU A 15 10.15 -2.39 -1.72
C GLU A 15 8.81 -3.07 -2.02
N PHE A 16 8.24 -2.75 -3.16
CA PHE A 16 6.97 -3.31 -3.61
C PHE A 16 7.21 -4.26 -4.78
N PHE A 17 6.66 -5.47 -4.67
CA PHE A 17 6.59 -6.42 -5.76
C PHE A 17 5.12 -6.77 -6.01
N VAL A 18 4.75 -6.91 -7.28
CA VAL A 18 3.37 -7.20 -7.68
C VAL A 18 3.42 -8.38 -8.64
N ASP A 19 2.84 -9.49 -8.22
CA ASP A 19 2.71 -10.70 -9.01
C ASP A 19 1.27 -10.81 -9.54
N CYS A 20 1.15 -10.75 -10.86
CA CYS A 20 -0.11 -10.90 -11.57
C CYS A 20 -0.29 -12.39 -11.91
N SER A 21 -0.97 -13.14 -11.04
CA SER A 21 -1.15 -14.57 -11.26
C SER A 21 -1.96 -14.87 -12.52
N ALA A 22 -1.57 -15.91 -13.27
CA ALA A 22 -2.34 -16.44 -14.39
C ALA A 22 -3.75 -16.92 -14.00
N ASN A 23 -3.98 -17.17 -12.70
CA ASN A 23 -5.31 -17.49 -12.18
C ASN A 23 -6.28 -16.31 -12.27
N ALA A 24 -5.79 -15.07 -12.24
CA ALA A 24 -6.65 -13.89 -12.26
C ALA A 24 -7.26 -13.64 -13.65
N THR A 25 -6.41 -13.75 -14.68
CA THR A 25 -6.80 -13.69 -16.09
C THR A 25 -5.79 -14.52 -16.89
N PRO A 26 -6.21 -15.34 -17.88
CA PRO A 26 -5.28 -16.11 -18.71
C PRO A 26 -4.31 -15.22 -19.52
N GLU A 27 -4.66 -13.95 -19.74
CA GLU A 27 -3.80 -12.96 -20.39
C GLU A 27 -2.53 -12.62 -19.60
N PHE A 28 -2.48 -12.94 -18.31
CA PHE A 28 -1.29 -12.75 -17.48
C PHE A 28 -0.29 -13.91 -17.56
N GLU A 29 -0.56 -14.95 -18.35
CA GLU A 29 0.40 -16.04 -18.55
C GLU A 29 1.74 -15.55 -19.13
N GLY A 30 2.83 -16.14 -18.64
CA GLY A 30 4.18 -15.81 -19.07
C GLY A 30 4.61 -14.41 -18.61
N ARG A 31 4.66 -13.44 -19.54
CA ARG A 31 5.06 -12.05 -19.28
C ARG A 31 3.92 -11.04 -19.44
N GLY A 32 2.68 -11.51 -19.65
CA GLY A 32 1.53 -10.64 -19.91
C GLY A 32 1.18 -9.75 -18.71
N GLY A 33 1.51 -10.17 -17.49
CA GLY A 33 1.27 -9.43 -16.26
C GLY A 33 2.37 -8.41 -15.87
N ASP A 34 3.54 -8.45 -16.50
CA ASP A 34 4.73 -7.69 -16.07
C ASP A 34 4.51 -6.17 -16.19
N ASP A 35 3.87 -5.71 -17.27
CA ASP A 35 3.58 -4.30 -17.50
C ASP A 35 2.61 -3.74 -16.44
N LEU A 36 1.55 -4.50 -16.14
CA LEU A 36 0.56 -4.11 -15.13
C LEU A 36 1.17 -4.13 -13.72
N GLY A 37 1.92 -5.18 -13.39
CA GLY A 37 2.63 -5.30 -12.12
C GLY A 37 3.61 -4.15 -11.91
N THR A 38 4.38 -3.80 -12.95
CA THR A 38 5.29 -2.66 -12.94
C THR A 38 4.55 -1.32 -12.78
N GLU A 39 3.39 -1.15 -13.44
CA GLU A 39 2.58 0.06 -13.29
C GLU A 39 2.05 0.24 -11.85
N ILE A 40 1.55 -0.85 -11.25
CA ILE A 40 1.05 -0.87 -9.88
C ILE A 40 2.19 -0.59 -8.91
N ALA A 41 3.32 -1.29 -9.05
CA ALA A 41 4.50 -1.10 -8.20
C ALA A 41 4.97 0.37 -8.24
N ASN A 42 5.11 0.95 -9.44
CA ASN A 42 5.48 2.36 -9.60
C ASN A 42 4.47 3.32 -8.95
N THR A 43 3.19 2.99 -9.02
CA THR A 43 2.13 3.78 -8.38
C THR A 43 2.23 3.71 -6.86
N LEU A 44 2.46 2.52 -6.29
CA LEU A 44 2.72 2.33 -4.87
C LEU A 44 3.97 3.08 -4.41
N TYR A 45 5.10 2.96 -5.14
CA TYR A 45 6.31 3.73 -4.86
C TYR A 45 6.02 5.22 -4.80
N ARG A 46 5.26 5.77 -5.77
CA ARG A 46 4.92 7.20 -5.79
C ARG A 46 4.07 7.63 -4.60
N ILE A 47 3.18 6.77 -4.13
CA ILE A 47 2.30 7.01 -2.99
C ILE A 47 3.09 6.98 -1.66
N PHE A 48 4.01 6.02 -1.52
CA PHE A 48 4.81 5.84 -0.30
C PHE A 48 6.10 6.66 -0.26
N ASN A 49 6.52 7.27 -1.37
CA ASN A 49 7.67 8.19 -1.39
C ASN A 49 7.43 9.49 -0.59
N ASN A 50 6.20 9.75 -0.14
CA ASN A 50 5.93 10.85 0.77
C ASN A 50 6.41 10.48 2.19
N LYS A 51 7.38 11.24 2.73
CA LYS A 51 8.00 11.05 4.06
C LYS A 51 7.00 11.00 5.23
N SER A 52 5.78 11.47 5.02
CA SER A 52 4.74 11.50 6.05
C SER A 52 3.88 10.25 6.12
N SER A 53 3.94 9.36 5.13
CA SER A 53 3.05 8.19 5.03
C SER A 53 3.38 7.10 6.05
N VAL A 54 4.66 6.76 6.20
CA VAL A 54 5.18 5.72 7.11
C VAL A 54 6.42 6.27 7.82
N ASP A 55 6.56 6.00 9.12
CA ASP A 55 7.75 6.42 9.87
C ASP A 55 8.95 5.50 9.58
N LEU A 56 9.68 5.81 8.51
CA LEU A 56 10.86 5.06 8.07
C LEU A 56 12.05 5.21 9.03
N LYS A 57 12.04 6.19 9.94
CA LYS A 57 13.11 6.36 10.92
C LYS A 57 13.05 5.31 12.02
N SER A 58 11.85 4.88 12.40
CA SER A 58 11.64 3.76 13.33
C SER A 58 12.24 2.44 12.82
N LEU A 59 12.46 2.33 11.50
CA LEU A 59 13.06 1.18 10.83
C LEU A 59 14.60 1.22 10.82
N CYS A 60 15.22 2.33 11.23
CA CYS A 60 16.68 2.43 11.29
C CYS A 60 17.21 1.79 12.59
N ILE A 61 18.17 0.88 12.47
CA ILE A 61 18.80 0.21 13.61
C ILE A 61 20.14 0.90 13.92
N SER A 62 21.04 0.88 12.95
CA SER A 62 22.35 1.57 12.98
C SER A 62 22.48 2.39 11.69
N PRO A 63 22.60 3.72 11.77
CA PRO A 63 22.73 4.58 10.61
C PRO A 63 23.88 4.13 9.70
N ARG A 64 23.66 4.09 8.38
CA ARG A 64 24.61 3.63 7.34
C ARG A 64 24.97 2.15 7.33
N GLU A 65 24.49 1.36 8.29
CA GLU A 65 24.97 -0.01 8.47
C GLU A 65 23.81 -1.02 8.43
N HIS A 66 22.83 -0.84 9.32
CA HIS A 66 21.72 -1.76 9.46
C HIS A 66 20.39 -1.01 9.51
N CYS A 67 19.47 -1.39 8.62
CA CYS A 67 18.09 -0.96 8.65
C CYS A 67 17.13 -2.11 8.34
N TRP A 68 15.88 -1.91 8.73
CA TRP A 68 14.78 -2.73 8.28
C TRP A 68 14.37 -2.33 6.86
N ILE A 69 14.18 -3.37 6.04
CA ILE A 69 13.64 -3.25 4.68
C ILE A 69 12.33 -4.03 4.71
N LEU A 70 11.25 -3.36 4.33
CA LEU A 70 9.93 -3.99 4.25
C LEU A 70 9.67 -4.36 2.80
N TYR A 71 9.67 -5.67 2.53
CA TYR A 71 9.23 -6.21 1.26
C TYR A 71 7.72 -6.42 1.32
N VAL A 72 7.00 -5.75 0.43
CA VAL A 72 5.55 -5.83 0.30
C VAL A 72 5.24 -6.53 -1.01
N ASP A 73 4.84 -7.79 -0.90
CA ASP A 73 4.46 -8.61 -2.03
C ASP A 73 2.93 -8.60 -2.20
N VAL A 74 2.48 -8.17 -3.36
CA VAL A 74 1.06 -8.15 -3.75
C VAL A 74 0.83 -9.28 -4.74
N LEU A 75 -0.05 -10.22 -4.41
CA LEU A 75 -0.44 -11.31 -5.31
C LEU A 75 -1.88 -11.09 -5.77
N LEU A 76 -2.08 -10.98 -7.08
CA LEU A 76 -3.41 -10.87 -7.67
C LEU A 76 -3.99 -12.25 -7.93
N LEU A 77 -5.18 -12.51 -7.38
CA LEU A 77 -5.89 -13.78 -7.54
C LEU A 77 -7.06 -13.69 -8.51
N GLU A 78 -7.68 -12.52 -8.62
CA GLU A 78 -8.83 -12.25 -9.49
C GLU A 78 -8.74 -10.79 -9.98
N CYS A 79 -9.14 -10.56 -11.23
CA CYS A 79 -9.27 -9.22 -11.78
C CYS A 79 -10.75 -8.93 -12.03
N GLY A 80 -11.38 -8.15 -11.15
CA GLY A 80 -12.80 -7.80 -11.20
C GLY A 80 -13.09 -6.31 -11.47
N GLY A 81 -12.05 -5.51 -11.74
CA GLY A 81 -12.11 -4.05 -11.75
C GLY A 81 -11.62 -3.45 -10.43
N ASN A 82 -11.45 -2.12 -10.40
CA ASN A 82 -10.98 -1.34 -9.25
C ASN A 82 -9.77 -1.93 -8.49
N LEU A 83 -8.79 -2.40 -9.27
CA LEU A 83 -7.63 -3.11 -8.76
C LEU A 83 -6.79 -2.26 -7.78
N PHE A 84 -6.56 -0.99 -8.12
CA PHE A 84 -5.70 -0.10 -7.34
C PHE A 84 -6.25 0.19 -5.94
N ASP A 85 -7.57 0.36 -5.79
CA ASP A 85 -8.19 0.63 -4.50
C ASP A 85 -8.02 -0.59 -3.58
N THR A 86 -8.38 -1.77 -4.09
CA THR A 86 -8.25 -3.06 -3.38
C THR A 86 -6.81 -3.30 -2.93
N ILE A 87 -5.83 -3.09 -3.82
CA ILE A 87 -4.41 -3.22 -3.47
C ILE A 87 -4.02 -2.23 -2.37
N SER A 88 -4.49 -0.99 -2.44
CA SER A 88 -4.17 0.03 -1.43
C SER A 88 -4.73 -0.32 -0.05
N ILE A 89 -5.95 -0.88 0.00
CA ILE A 89 -6.58 -1.37 1.22
C ILE A 89 -5.79 -2.56 1.77
N ALA A 90 -5.42 -3.52 0.91
CA ALA A 90 -4.65 -4.69 1.29
C ALA A 90 -3.26 -4.31 1.86
N VAL A 91 -2.53 -3.42 1.19
CA VAL A 91 -1.23 -2.93 1.67
C VAL A 91 -1.38 -2.22 3.01
N LYS A 92 -2.42 -1.38 3.18
CA LYS A 92 -2.66 -0.70 4.46
C LYS A 92 -2.99 -1.67 5.59
N ALA A 93 -3.84 -2.66 5.33
CA ALA A 93 -4.19 -3.70 6.30
C ALA A 93 -2.97 -4.56 6.66
N ALA A 94 -2.15 -4.93 5.68
CA ALA A 94 -0.91 -5.66 5.89
C ALA A 94 0.05 -4.87 6.77
N LEU A 95 0.30 -3.59 6.46
CA LEU A 95 1.15 -2.71 7.26
C LEU A 95 0.64 -2.51 8.69
N PHE A 96 -0.68 -2.50 8.89
CA PHE A 96 -1.28 -2.42 10.23
C PHE A 96 -1.00 -3.67 11.07
N ASN A 97 -1.03 -4.84 10.43
CA ASN A 97 -0.79 -6.12 11.08
C ASN A 97 0.70 -6.49 11.18
N THR A 98 1.58 -5.75 10.49
CA THR A 98 3.04 -5.97 10.54
C THR A 98 3.57 -5.77 11.95
N ARG A 99 4.32 -6.77 12.43
CA ARG A 99 5.02 -6.76 13.72
C ARG A 99 6.51 -6.94 13.45
N ILE A 100 7.29 -5.94 13.81
CA ILE A 100 8.74 -5.95 13.59
C ILE A 100 9.40 -6.32 14.92
N PRO A 101 10.20 -7.40 14.99
CA PRO A 101 10.88 -7.78 16.23
C PRO A 101 11.84 -6.67 16.65
N ARG A 102 11.91 -6.42 17.96
CA ARG A 102 12.85 -5.44 18.49
C ARG A 102 14.26 -6.00 18.43
N VAL A 103 15.21 -5.13 18.07
CA VAL A 103 16.62 -5.48 17.97
C VAL A 103 17.45 -4.54 18.84
N ARG A 104 18.46 -5.10 19.49
CA ARG A 104 19.44 -4.35 20.26
C ARG A 104 20.77 -4.46 19.54
N VAL A 105 21.43 -3.33 19.36
CA VAL A 105 22.81 -3.29 18.86
C VAL A 105 23.70 -3.33 20.09
N LEU A 106 24.48 -4.40 20.22
CA LEU A 106 25.59 -4.45 21.17
C LEU A 106 26.85 -4.00 20.43
N GLU A 107 27.55 -3.03 20.99
CA GLU A 107 28.88 -2.65 20.53
C GLU A 107 29.88 -3.36 21.45
N ASP A 108 30.71 -4.24 20.90
CA ASP A 108 31.76 -4.91 21.66
C ASP A 108 32.99 -3.99 21.79
N GLU A 109 33.85 -4.24 22.78
CA GLU A 109 35.03 -3.39 23.05
C GLU A 109 36.07 -3.41 21.89
N GLU A 110 36.01 -4.43 21.02
CA GLU A 110 36.80 -4.54 19.78
C GLU A 110 36.19 -3.82 18.57
N GLY A 111 35.03 -3.17 18.72
CA GLY A 111 34.36 -2.42 17.66
C GLY A 111 33.51 -3.26 16.70
N SER A 112 33.32 -4.56 16.97
CA SER A 112 32.31 -5.39 16.31
C SER A 112 30.92 -5.06 16.87
N LYS A 113 29.95 -4.91 15.96
CA LYS A 113 28.55 -4.69 16.33
C LYS A 113 27.76 -5.97 16.15
N ASP A 114 27.25 -6.51 17.25
CA ASP A 114 26.37 -7.67 17.25
C ASP A 114 24.92 -7.22 17.39
N ILE A 115 24.03 -7.86 16.62
CA ILE A 115 22.59 -7.58 16.65
C ILE A 115 21.91 -8.69 17.42
N GLU A 116 21.44 -8.39 18.63
CA GLU A 116 20.60 -9.29 19.40
C GLU A 116 19.13 -9.07 19.05
N LEU A 117 18.46 -10.14 18.64
CA LEU A 117 17.01 -10.17 18.48
C LEU A 117 16.38 -10.46 19.84
N SER A 118 15.27 -9.81 20.16
CA SER A 118 14.50 -10.22 21.33
C SER A 118 13.86 -11.60 21.09
N ASP A 119 14.06 -12.53 22.02
CA ASP A 119 13.42 -13.86 22.03
C ASP A 119 11.92 -13.82 22.36
N ASP A 120 11.41 -12.68 22.83
CA ASP A 120 10.00 -12.50 23.16
C ASP A 120 9.17 -12.25 21.89
N PRO A 121 8.29 -13.17 21.48
CA PRO A 121 7.45 -13.00 20.28
C PRO A 121 6.39 -11.89 20.44
N TYR A 122 6.27 -11.32 21.64
CA TYR A 122 5.38 -10.20 21.96
C TYR A 122 6.11 -8.86 22.00
N ASP A 123 7.46 -8.83 22.06
CA ASP A 123 8.26 -7.60 22.01
C ASP A 123 8.48 -7.16 20.56
N CYS A 124 7.39 -6.70 19.94
CA CYS A 124 7.40 -6.23 18.57
C CYS A 124 6.97 -4.77 18.47
N ILE A 125 7.66 -4.04 17.61
CA ILE A 125 7.30 -2.68 17.21
C ILE A 125 6.21 -2.78 16.15
N ARG A 126 5.20 -1.92 16.29
CA ARG A 126 4.15 -1.73 15.28
C ARG A 126 4.36 -0.42 14.55
N LEU A 127 4.00 -0.42 13.27
CA LEU A 127 4.05 0.76 12.43
C LEU A 127 2.76 1.58 12.58
N SER A 128 2.90 2.90 12.63
CA SER A 128 1.76 3.81 12.59
C SER A 128 1.20 3.92 11.17
N VAL A 129 -0.03 3.44 10.93
CA VAL A 129 -0.68 3.48 9.60
C VAL A 129 -1.63 4.66 9.39
N GLU A 130 -1.62 5.64 10.29
CA GLU A 130 -2.60 6.75 10.27
C GLU A 130 -2.53 7.58 8.99
N ASN A 131 -1.31 7.80 8.50
CA ASN A 131 -1.05 8.59 7.29
C ASN A 131 -0.91 7.72 6.03
N VAL A 132 -1.01 6.40 6.14
CA VAL A 132 -1.01 5.52 4.96
C VAL A 132 -2.26 5.83 4.14
N PRO A 133 -2.10 6.28 2.88
CA PRO A 133 -3.23 6.70 2.06
C PRO A 133 -3.90 5.49 1.38
N CYS A 134 -5.16 5.67 0.99
CA CYS A 134 -5.92 4.74 0.15
C CYS A 134 -6.07 5.34 -1.24
N ILE A 135 -6.06 4.50 -2.26
CA ILE A 135 -6.27 4.92 -3.64
C ILE A 135 -7.75 4.83 -3.92
N VAL A 136 -8.32 5.88 -4.51
CA VAL A 136 -9.69 5.87 -5.03
C VAL A 136 -9.60 6.04 -6.53
N THR A 137 -10.15 5.08 -7.27
CA THR A 137 -10.23 5.12 -8.73
C THR A 137 -11.57 5.74 -9.15
N LEU A 138 -11.51 6.80 -9.96
CA LEU A 138 -12.69 7.45 -10.53
C LEU A 138 -12.66 7.32 -12.05
N CYS A 139 -13.60 6.58 -12.62
CA CYS A 139 -13.70 6.39 -14.06
C CYS A 139 -14.72 7.35 -14.66
N LYS A 140 -14.36 8.04 -15.76
CA LYS A 140 -15.27 8.92 -16.48
C LYS A 140 -16.03 8.15 -17.56
N ILE A 141 -17.35 8.11 -17.42
CA ILE A 141 -18.27 7.50 -18.38
C ILE A 141 -19.22 8.58 -18.87
N GLY A 142 -19.09 8.97 -20.14
CA GLY A 142 -19.81 10.10 -20.70
C GLY A 142 -19.53 11.40 -19.94
N TYR A 143 -20.55 12.00 -19.34
CA TYR A 143 -20.47 13.25 -18.59
C TYR A 143 -20.42 13.05 -17.06
N ARG A 144 -20.38 11.81 -16.58
CA ARG A 144 -20.36 11.51 -15.14
C ARG A 144 -19.14 10.68 -14.76
N HIS A 145 -18.75 10.75 -13.50
CA HIS A 145 -17.74 9.89 -12.89
C HIS A 145 -18.40 8.82 -12.03
N VAL A 146 -17.80 7.63 -12.08
CA VAL A 146 -18.19 6.47 -11.29
C VAL A 146 -16.99 6.06 -10.43
N VAL A 147 -17.27 5.67 -9.19
CA VAL A 147 -16.30 5.08 -8.26
C VAL A 147 -16.51 3.58 -8.27
N ASP A 148 -15.44 2.80 -8.07
CA ASP A 148 -15.51 1.33 -8.09
C ASP A 148 -16.08 0.78 -9.43
N ALA A 149 -15.48 1.24 -10.54
CA ALA A 149 -15.92 0.80 -11.85
C ALA A 149 -15.63 -0.69 -12.05
N THR A 150 -16.66 -1.43 -12.46
CA THR A 150 -16.53 -2.82 -12.91
C THR A 150 -15.71 -2.90 -14.20
N LEU A 151 -15.19 -4.08 -14.55
CA LEU A 151 -14.46 -4.27 -15.81
C LEU A 151 -15.22 -3.77 -17.04
N GLN A 152 -16.54 -4.01 -17.07
CA GLN A 152 -17.42 -3.56 -18.17
C GLN A 152 -17.51 -2.03 -18.23
N GLU A 153 -17.57 -1.38 -17.07
CA GLU A 153 -17.60 0.08 -16.96
C GLU A 153 -16.25 0.72 -17.28
N GLU A 154 -15.14 0.09 -16.86
CA GLU A 154 -13.78 0.50 -17.23
C GLU A 154 -13.58 0.45 -18.75
N ALA A 155 -14.08 -0.60 -19.42
CA ALA A 155 -14.03 -0.73 -20.87
C ALA A 155 -14.83 0.36 -21.61
N CYS A 156 -15.91 0.87 -21.01
CA CYS A 156 -16.68 1.99 -21.54
C CYS A 156 -16.13 3.37 -21.16
N SER A 157 -15.13 3.42 -20.26
CA SER A 157 -14.55 4.67 -19.78
C SER A 157 -13.47 5.20 -20.72
N LEU A 158 -13.41 6.52 -20.87
CA LEU A 158 -12.39 7.18 -21.71
C LEU A 158 -11.12 7.46 -20.92
N ALA A 159 -11.28 7.87 -19.67
CA ALA A 159 -10.20 8.24 -18.77
C ALA A 159 -10.59 7.88 -17.33
N SER A 160 -9.61 7.48 -16.54
CA SER A 160 -9.73 7.26 -15.12
C SER A 160 -8.75 8.15 -14.36
N LEU A 161 -9.17 8.61 -13.18
CA LEU A 161 -8.36 9.41 -12.28
C LEU A 161 -8.16 8.62 -10.99
N LEU A 162 -6.91 8.29 -10.71
CA LEU A 162 -6.47 7.69 -9.46
C LEU A 162 -6.11 8.82 -8.50
N VAL A 163 -6.79 8.85 -7.35
CA VAL A 163 -6.56 9.84 -6.30
C VAL A 163 -6.16 9.11 -5.03
N SER A 164 -4.97 9.38 -4.51
CA SER A 164 -4.50 8.82 -3.25
C SER A 164 -4.78 9.79 -2.12
N VAL A 165 -5.62 9.36 -1.16
CA VAL A 165 -6.14 10.21 -0.08
C VAL A 165 -5.72 9.64 1.27
N THR A 166 -5.23 10.50 2.16
CA THR A 166 -4.94 10.16 3.56
C THR A 166 -6.19 10.27 4.45
N SER A 167 -6.15 9.72 5.66
CA SER A 167 -7.24 9.86 6.66
C SER A 167 -7.63 11.31 6.94
N LYS A 168 -6.66 12.24 6.87
CA LYS A 168 -6.85 13.69 7.05
C LYS A 168 -7.51 14.37 5.83
N GLY A 169 -7.66 13.65 4.72
CA GLY A 169 -8.20 14.17 3.47
C GLY A 169 -7.20 15.00 2.66
N VAL A 170 -5.90 14.84 2.91
CA VAL A 170 -4.84 15.36 2.04
C VAL A 170 -4.64 14.40 0.89
N VAL A 171 -4.55 14.93 -0.33
CA VAL A 171 -4.26 14.17 -1.53
C VAL A 171 -2.75 14.04 -1.68
N THR A 172 -2.22 12.82 -1.64
CA THR A 172 -0.79 12.55 -1.76
C THR A 172 -0.35 12.44 -3.21
N CYS A 173 -1.18 11.78 -4.03
CA CYS A 173 -0.88 11.52 -5.43
C CYS A 173 -2.17 11.64 -6.24
N MET A 174 -2.04 12.16 -7.46
CA MET A 174 -3.07 12.15 -8.48
C MET A 174 -2.43 11.65 -9.78
N ARG A 175 -3.04 10.65 -10.40
CA ARG A 175 -2.58 10.07 -11.66
C ARG A 175 -3.76 9.85 -12.58
N LYS A 176 -3.66 10.33 -13.82
CA LYS A 176 -4.63 10.01 -14.86
C LYS A 176 -4.17 8.75 -15.59
N VAL A 177 -5.09 7.81 -15.76
CA VAL A 177 -4.91 6.57 -16.53
C VAL A 177 -5.99 6.54 -17.62
N GLY A 178 -5.76 5.76 -18.67
CA GLY A 178 -6.64 5.66 -19.83
C GLY A 178 -6.20 6.50 -21.03
N LYS A 179 -6.81 6.23 -22.17
CA LYS A 179 -6.36 6.72 -23.49
C LYS A 179 -7.08 8.01 -23.94
N GLY A 180 -8.18 8.38 -23.29
CA GLY A 180 -8.98 9.56 -23.63
C GLY A 180 -8.52 10.86 -23.01
N SER A 181 -9.16 11.97 -23.38
CA SER A 181 -9.00 13.28 -22.74
C SER A 181 -9.84 13.39 -21.46
N LEU A 182 -9.48 14.36 -20.60
CA LEU A 182 -10.21 14.64 -19.38
C LEU A 182 -10.37 16.16 -19.22
N ASP A 183 -11.60 16.60 -19.02
CA ASP A 183 -11.91 18.02 -18.82
C ASP A 183 -11.37 18.52 -17.48
N PRO A 184 -10.78 19.71 -17.42
CA PRO A 184 -10.22 20.25 -16.18
C PRO A 184 -11.26 20.44 -15.08
N GLU A 185 -12.49 20.81 -15.44
CA GLU A 185 -13.61 20.95 -14.48
C GLU A 185 -13.98 19.60 -13.84
N SER A 186 -14.01 18.52 -14.63
CA SER A 186 -14.27 17.17 -14.12
C SER A 186 -13.18 16.71 -13.15
N ILE A 187 -11.93 17.14 -13.31
CA ILE A 187 -10.84 16.77 -12.39
C ILE A 187 -11.13 17.29 -10.98
N PHE A 188 -11.64 18.52 -10.84
CA PHE A 188 -11.98 19.08 -9.54
C PHE A 188 -13.14 18.32 -8.87
N GLU A 189 -14.19 17.99 -9.62
CA GLU A 189 -15.31 17.19 -9.11
C GLU A 189 -14.87 15.78 -8.69
N MET A 190 -14.00 15.15 -9.49
CA MET A 190 -13.43 13.84 -9.19
C MET A 190 -12.55 13.88 -7.95
N MET A 191 -11.74 14.94 -7.79
CA MET A 191 -10.89 15.11 -6.62
C MET A 191 -11.72 15.29 -5.34
N GLU A 192 -12.79 16.09 -5.39
CA GLU A 192 -13.67 16.28 -4.24
C GLU A 192 -14.39 14.97 -3.87
N THR A 193 -14.87 14.25 -4.88
CA THR A 193 -15.52 12.94 -4.69
C THR A 193 -14.53 11.92 -4.12
N GLY A 194 -13.32 11.84 -4.68
CA GLY A 194 -12.25 10.98 -4.19
C GLY A 194 -11.86 11.28 -2.75
N LYS A 195 -11.81 12.56 -2.36
CA LYS A 195 -11.57 12.96 -0.96
C LYS A 195 -12.69 12.49 -0.03
N ARG A 196 -13.94 12.59 -0.45
CA ARG A 196 -15.11 12.17 0.33
C ARG A 196 -15.12 10.65 0.53
N VAL A 197 -14.97 9.89 -0.56
CA VAL A 197 -14.93 8.43 -0.55
C VAL A 197 -13.72 7.92 0.23
N GLY A 198 -12.54 8.50 0.02
CA GLY A 198 -11.33 8.12 0.74
C GLY A 198 -11.46 8.27 2.26
N LYS A 199 -12.13 9.32 2.74
CA LYS A 199 -12.42 9.48 4.19
C LYS A 199 -13.32 8.38 4.73
N VAL A 200 -14.36 8.02 3.98
CA VAL A 200 -15.30 6.95 4.37
C VAL A 200 -14.59 5.60 4.39
N LEU A 201 -13.79 5.30 3.37
CA LEU A 201 -12.98 4.07 3.29
C LEU A 201 -12.01 3.97 4.47
N HIS A 202 -11.26 5.04 4.76
CA HIS A 202 -10.34 5.08 5.91
C HIS A 202 -11.05 4.83 7.23
N ALA A 203 -12.20 5.48 7.47
CA ALA A 203 -12.93 5.32 8.72
C ALA A 203 -13.48 3.89 8.87
N SER A 204 -14.03 3.33 7.80
CA SER A 204 -14.56 1.96 7.78
C SER A 204 -13.45 0.93 8.03
N LEU A 205 -12.35 1.03 7.27
CA LEU A 205 -11.20 0.13 7.38
C LEU A 205 -10.59 0.18 8.79
N GLN A 206 -10.38 1.38 9.33
CA GLN A 206 -9.81 1.54 10.68
C GLN A 206 -10.73 0.91 11.74
N SER A 207 -12.05 1.09 11.63
CA SER A 207 -13.00 0.46 12.55
C SER A 207 -12.98 -1.06 12.47
N ILE A 208 -12.85 -1.63 11.26
CA ILE A 208 -12.82 -3.09 11.06
C ILE A 208 -11.52 -3.67 11.61
N LEU A 209 -10.37 -3.04 11.33
CA LEU A 209 -9.07 -3.48 11.81
C LEU A 209 -8.98 -3.46 13.35
N HIS A 210 -9.47 -2.41 14.01
CA HIS A 210 -9.53 -2.35 15.48
C HIS A 210 -10.48 -3.39 16.07
N LYS A 211 -11.62 -3.60 15.41
CA LYS A 211 -12.56 -4.64 15.83
C LYS A 211 -11.89 -6.01 15.75
N GLU A 212 -11.27 -6.34 14.63
CA GLU A 212 -10.55 -7.61 14.45
C GLU A 212 -9.43 -7.80 15.48
N GLU A 213 -8.65 -6.75 15.76
CA GLU A 213 -7.63 -6.78 16.80
C GLU A 213 -8.22 -7.09 18.18
N SER A 214 -9.36 -6.48 18.52
CA SER A 214 -10.02 -6.70 19.82
C SER A 214 -10.54 -8.13 20.01
N LEU A 215 -10.87 -8.83 18.91
CA LEU A 215 -11.26 -10.24 18.98
C LEU A 215 -10.04 -11.14 19.27
N GLY A 216 -8.84 -10.73 18.87
CA GLY A 216 -7.58 -11.44 19.13
C GLY A 216 -7.65 -12.92 18.72
N PRO A 217 -7.07 -13.85 19.51
CA PRO A 217 -7.06 -15.28 19.17
C PRO A 217 -8.43 -15.96 19.25
N LYS A 218 -9.48 -15.26 19.72
CA LYS A 218 -10.86 -15.80 19.75
C LYS A 218 -11.48 -15.86 18.36
N ARG A 219 -10.96 -15.09 17.40
CA ARG A 219 -11.40 -15.16 16.01
C ARG A 219 -10.74 -16.36 15.33
N GLN A 220 -11.56 -17.32 14.90
CA GLN A 220 -11.08 -18.36 13.98
C GLN A 220 -10.62 -17.69 12.67
N LYS A 221 -9.36 -17.91 12.31
CA LYS A 221 -8.78 -17.46 11.05
C LYS A 221 -9.33 -18.35 9.95
N VAL A 222 -10.41 -17.91 9.34
CA VAL A 222 -11.00 -18.54 8.16
C VAL A 222 -10.37 -17.91 6.92
N GLY A 223 -9.57 -18.67 6.18
CA GLY A 223 -8.93 -18.19 4.96
C GLY A 223 -8.64 -19.36 4.03
N PHE A 224 -9.24 -19.35 2.83
CA PHE A 224 -9.06 -20.35 1.77
C PHE A 224 -9.07 -21.81 2.26
N LEU A 225 -9.87 -22.12 3.28
CA LEU A 225 -10.10 -23.49 3.74
C LEU A 225 -11.21 -24.08 2.87
N GLY A 226 -10.81 -25.00 1.99
CA GLY A 226 -11.71 -25.98 1.37
C GLY A 226 -12.07 -27.09 2.35
#